data_AF-A0A0S3TET6-F1
#
_entry.id   AF-A0A0S3TET6-F1
#
_cell.length_a   1.000
_cell.length_b   1.000
_cell.length_c   1.000
_cell.angle_alpha   90.00
_cell.angle_beta   90.00
_cell.angle_gamma   90.00
#
_symmetry.space_group_name_H-M   'P 1'
#
loop_
_entity.id
_entity.type
_entity.pdbx_description
1 polymer ?
#
loop_
_entity_poly.entity_id
_entity_poly.type
_entity_poly.pdbx_seq_one_letter_code
_entity_poly.pdbx_strand_id
1 'polypeptide(L)'
;TTARADAPPYGIDYAPSHRPTGRFSNGYNIPDLISQKLGAESTLPYLSPELRGNRLLVGANFASAGIGILNDTGIQFVNVIRMYRQLEYFKEYQNRVSGIIGASQAKSLVNQALVLITVGGNDFVNNYYLVPNSARSRQYHFLSM
;
A
#
# COMPACT_ATOMS: atom_id res chain seq x y z
N THR A 1 -8.44 -6.78 -5.10
CA THR A 1 -9.28 -6.59 -3.91
C THR A 1 -10.60 -5.96 -4.33
N THR A 2 -11.69 -6.31 -3.66
CA THR A 2 -13.00 -5.65 -3.79
C THR A 2 -13.07 -4.36 -2.97
N ALA A 3 -12.13 -4.13 -2.05
CA ALA A 3 -11.97 -2.83 -1.40
C ALA A 3 -11.36 -1.84 -2.39
N ARG A 4 -12.17 -0.94 -2.96
CA ARG A 4 -11.76 0.04 -3.97
C ARG A 4 -12.13 1.46 -3.56
N ALA A 5 -11.30 2.41 -3.99
CA ALA A 5 -11.49 3.85 -3.80
C ALA A 5 -11.41 4.58 -5.16
N ASP A 6 -12.14 4.05 -6.14
CA ASP A 6 -12.18 4.47 -7.54
C ASP A 6 -13.52 5.11 -7.94
N ALA A 7 -14.36 5.47 -6.97
CA ALA A 7 -15.63 6.16 -7.14
C ALA A 7 -15.79 7.33 -6.15
N PRO A 8 -16.71 8.29 -6.37
CA PRO A 8 -17.04 9.31 -5.38
C PRO A 8 -17.45 8.70 -4.02
N PRO A 9 -17.13 9.34 -2.88
CA PRO A 9 -16.54 10.68 -2.73
C PRO A 9 -15.00 10.71 -2.76
N TYR A 10 -14.32 9.61 -3.11
CA TYR A 10 -12.86 9.60 -3.13
C TYR A 10 -12.30 10.55 -4.20
N GLY A 11 -11.25 11.29 -3.87
CA GLY A 11 -10.56 12.18 -4.80
C GLY A 11 -11.23 13.54 -5.07
N ILE A 12 -12.33 13.90 -4.38
CA ILE A 12 -13.00 15.20 -4.56
C ILE A 12 -12.11 16.42 -4.27
N ASP A 13 -11.17 16.30 -3.34
CA ASP A 13 -10.20 17.33 -2.95
C ASP A 13 -8.84 17.14 -3.65
N TYR A 14 -8.72 16.15 -4.55
CA TYR A 14 -7.48 15.88 -5.29
C TYR A 14 -7.33 16.86 -6.47
N ALA A 15 -6.91 18.09 -6.18
CA ALA A 15 -6.67 19.09 -7.21
C ALA A 15 -5.44 18.73 -8.08
N PRO A 16 -5.44 19.04 -9.39
CA PRO A 16 -6.52 19.69 -10.14
C PRO A 16 -7.54 18.71 -10.75
N SER A 17 -7.34 17.40 -10.62
CA SER A 17 -8.15 16.42 -11.35
C SER A 17 -9.54 16.22 -10.75
N HIS A 18 -9.70 16.40 -9.44
CA HIS A 18 -10.93 16.15 -8.66
C HIS A 18 -11.55 14.77 -8.97
N ARG A 19 -10.69 13.78 -9.24
CA ARG A 19 -11.08 12.42 -9.66
C ARG A 19 -10.59 11.39 -8.65
N PRO A 20 -11.33 10.26 -8.48
CA PRO A 20 -10.85 9.13 -7.68
C PRO A 20 -9.48 8.64 -8.17
N THR A 21 -8.55 8.45 -7.23
CA THR A 21 -7.17 8.02 -7.53
C THR A 21 -6.85 6.63 -6.98
N GLY A 22 -7.81 5.94 -6.36
CA GLY A 22 -7.58 4.70 -5.61
C GLY A 22 -7.10 4.93 -4.17
N ARG A 23 -6.96 6.19 -3.74
CA ARG A 23 -6.68 6.55 -2.35
C ARG A 23 -7.96 6.57 -1.54
N PHE A 24 -7.95 5.90 -0.38
CA PHE A 24 -9.05 5.96 0.60
C PHE A 24 -9.04 7.30 1.35
N SER A 25 -9.22 8.39 0.60
CA SER A 25 -9.24 9.78 1.06
C SER A 25 -9.95 10.65 0.02
N ASN A 26 -10.42 11.83 0.43
CA ASN A 26 -10.91 12.85 -0.51
C ASN A 26 -9.77 13.41 -1.37
N GLY A 27 -8.51 13.28 -0.96
CA GLY A 27 -7.37 13.82 -1.70
C GLY A 27 -6.11 13.02 -1.42
N TYR A 28 -5.06 13.75 -1.05
CA TYR A 28 -3.77 13.17 -0.66
C TYR A 28 -3.90 12.35 0.62
N ASN A 29 -3.13 11.26 0.69
CA ASN A 29 -2.90 10.50 1.92
C ASN A 29 -1.52 10.82 2.51
N ILE A 30 -1.21 10.26 3.69
CA ILE A 30 0.05 10.53 4.39
C ILE A 30 1.30 10.32 3.50
N PRO A 31 1.47 9.20 2.77
CA PRO A 31 2.57 9.05 1.82
C PRO A 31 2.70 10.19 0.81
N ASP A 32 1.60 10.70 0.26
CA ASP A 32 1.65 11.80 -0.69
C ASP A 32 2.10 13.11 -0.06
N LEU A 33 1.59 13.41 1.13
CA LEU A 33 1.96 14.63 1.86
C LEU A 33 3.46 14.60 2.21
N ILE A 34 3.99 13.43 2.54
CA ILE A 34 5.44 13.23 2.74
C ILE A 34 6.19 13.48 1.43
N SER A 35 5.78 12.88 0.31
CA SER A 35 6.39 13.14 -1.00
C SER A 35 6.44 14.64 -1.32
N GLN A 36 5.32 15.35 -1.13
CA GLN A 36 5.24 16.80 -1.36
C GLN A 36 6.22 17.58 -0.47
N LYS A 37 6.34 17.22 0.81
CA LYS A 37 7.28 17.86 1.73
C LYS A 37 8.74 17.59 1.37
N LEU A 38 9.03 16.47 0.72
CA LEU A 38 10.35 16.15 0.18
C LEU A 38 10.61 16.78 -1.21
N GLY A 39 9.64 17.50 -1.77
CA GLY A 39 9.74 18.05 -3.13
C GLY A 39 9.68 16.99 -4.22
N ALA A 40 9.14 15.81 -3.91
CA ALA A 40 9.00 14.69 -4.83
C ALA A 40 7.54 14.52 -5.29
N GLU A 41 7.36 13.87 -6.43
CA GLU A 41 6.04 13.44 -6.88
C GLU A 41 5.48 12.34 -5.97
N SER A 42 4.15 12.22 -5.93
CA SER A 42 3.48 11.07 -5.30
C SER A 42 3.89 9.78 -5.99
N THR A 43 4.23 8.77 -5.20
CA THR A 43 4.55 7.44 -5.75
C THR A 43 3.32 6.80 -6.39
N LEU A 44 3.55 6.11 -7.51
CA LEU A 44 2.51 5.34 -8.18
C LEU A 44 2.38 3.95 -7.55
N PRO A 45 1.19 3.32 -7.60
CA PRO A 45 1.04 1.91 -7.28
C PRO A 45 2.00 1.06 -8.13
N TYR A 46 2.63 0.05 -7.53
CA TYR A 46 3.63 -0.77 -8.20
C TYR A 46 3.12 -1.42 -9.50
N LEU A 47 1.85 -1.85 -9.50
CA LEU A 47 1.17 -2.47 -10.63
C LEU A 47 0.56 -1.45 -11.60
N SER A 48 0.79 -0.15 -11.40
CA SER A 48 0.32 0.88 -12.33
C SER A 48 1.02 0.72 -13.68
N PRO A 49 0.28 0.74 -14.81
CA PRO A 49 0.88 0.73 -16.14
C PRO A 49 1.75 1.98 -16.39
N GLU A 50 1.54 3.04 -15.62
CA GLU A 50 2.32 4.29 -15.71
C GLU A 50 3.64 4.24 -14.94
N LEU A 51 3.86 3.26 -14.05
CA LEU A 51 5.12 3.13 -13.32
C LEU A 51 6.18 2.49 -14.21
N ARG A 52 6.81 3.29 -15.08
CA ARG A 52 7.83 2.85 -16.06
C ARG A 52 8.96 3.88 -16.18
N GLY A 53 10.11 3.44 -16.69
CA GLY A 53 11.27 4.30 -16.92
C GLY A 53 11.69 5.07 -15.66
N ASN A 54 12.01 6.35 -15.80
CA ASN A 54 12.49 7.19 -14.70
C ASN A 54 11.46 7.39 -13.58
N ARG A 55 10.17 7.10 -13.80
CA ARG A 55 9.18 7.12 -12.70
C ARG A 55 9.46 6.04 -11.65
N LEU A 56 10.14 4.95 -12.02
CA LEU A 56 10.64 3.97 -11.05
C LEU A 56 11.68 4.57 -10.10
N LEU A 57 12.37 5.65 -10.46
CA LEU A 57 13.39 6.28 -9.62
C LEU A 57 12.79 7.22 -8.56
N VAL A 58 11.53 7.64 -8.73
CA VAL A 58 10.78 8.40 -7.72
C VAL A 58 10.41 7.50 -6.53
N GLY A 59 10.10 6.23 -6.80
CA GLY A 59 9.62 5.26 -5.82
C GLY A 59 8.35 4.55 -6.27
N ALA A 60 7.86 3.62 -5.45
CA ALA A 60 6.67 2.85 -5.74
C ALA A 60 5.86 2.55 -4.48
N ASN A 61 4.53 2.48 -4.61
CA ASN A 61 3.62 2.10 -3.56
C ASN A 61 3.18 0.63 -3.73
N PHE A 62 3.52 -0.21 -2.75
CA PHE A 62 3.20 -1.64 -2.75
C PHE A 62 1.94 -1.98 -1.95
N ALA A 63 1.34 -1.00 -1.28
CA ALA A 63 0.22 -1.23 -0.37
C ALA A 63 -1.02 -1.76 -1.11
N SER A 64 -1.79 -2.59 -0.41
CA SER A 64 -3.06 -3.11 -0.90
C SER A 64 -4.15 -2.98 0.16
N ALA A 65 -5.31 -2.51 -0.24
CA ALA A 65 -6.42 -2.30 0.66
C ALA A 65 -6.96 -3.61 1.23
N GLY A 66 -7.35 -3.57 2.50
CA GLY A 66 -7.92 -4.71 3.23
C GLY A 66 -6.91 -5.75 3.72
N ILE A 67 -5.61 -5.60 3.40
CA ILE A 67 -4.57 -6.50 3.93
C ILE A 67 -4.35 -6.29 5.43
N GLY A 68 -3.96 -7.36 6.11
CA GLY A 68 -3.33 -7.31 7.42
C GLY A 68 -1.92 -7.91 7.41
N ILE A 69 -1.32 -7.97 8.59
CA ILE A 69 -0.08 -8.72 8.84
C ILE A 69 -0.36 -10.21 8.68
N LEU A 70 -1.51 -10.68 9.18
CA LEU A 70 -1.89 -12.08 9.09
C LEU A 70 -2.36 -12.43 7.67
N ASN A 71 -1.92 -13.59 7.17
CA ASN A 71 -2.25 -14.04 5.82
C ASN A 71 -3.76 -14.29 5.61
N ASP A 72 -4.51 -14.50 6.68
CA ASP A 72 -5.97 -14.70 6.67
C ASP A 72 -6.77 -13.40 6.80
N THR A 73 -6.15 -12.28 7.20
CA THR A 73 -6.86 -11.00 7.34
C THR A 73 -7.31 -10.46 5.99
N GLY A 74 -8.60 -10.18 5.81
CA GLY A 74 -9.11 -9.59 4.58
C GLY A 74 -9.41 -10.62 3.47
N ILE A 75 -9.53 -11.92 3.80
CA ILE A 75 -9.99 -12.96 2.86
C ILE A 75 -11.29 -12.56 2.15
N GLN A 76 -12.20 -11.88 2.84
CA GLN A 76 -13.47 -11.40 2.29
C GLN A 76 -13.29 -10.41 1.12
N PHE A 77 -12.13 -9.78 1.00
CA PHE A 77 -11.90 -8.74 0.00
C PHE A 77 -11.31 -9.24 -1.32
N VAL A 78 -11.38 -10.53 -1.65
CA VAL A 78 -11.04 -11.18 -2.95
C VAL A 78 -9.89 -10.53 -3.75
N ASN A 79 -8.79 -11.26 -3.99
CA ASN A 79 -7.58 -10.74 -4.67
C ASN A 79 -6.86 -9.64 -3.86
N VAL A 80 -6.79 -9.82 -2.55
CA VAL A 80 -5.96 -9.00 -1.66
C VAL A 80 -4.48 -9.36 -1.87
N ILE A 81 -3.61 -8.36 -2.08
CA ILE A 81 -2.17 -8.58 -2.25
C ILE A 81 -1.55 -8.69 -0.86
N ARG A 82 -1.39 -9.92 -0.38
CA ARG A 82 -0.83 -10.27 0.94
C ARG A 82 0.55 -9.64 1.15
N MET A 83 0.93 -9.46 2.42
CA MET A 83 2.19 -8.82 2.78
C MET A 83 3.41 -9.50 2.10
N TYR A 84 3.44 -10.83 2.06
CA TYR A 84 4.54 -11.54 1.37
C TYR A 84 4.62 -11.20 -0.13
N ARG A 85 3.48 -11.05 -0.82
CA ARG A 85 3.45 -10.61 -2.22
C ARG A 85 3.94 -9.17 -2.38
N GLN A 86 3.64 -8.29 -1.43
CA GLN A 86 4.15 -6.91 -1.47
C GLN A 86 5.68 -6.88 -1.35
N LEU A 87 6.27 -7.76 -0.52
CA LEU A 87 7.73 -7.92 -0.41
C LEU A 87 8.33 -8.54 -1.69
N GLU A 88 7.65 -9.49 -2.33
CA GLU A 88 8.06 -10.01 -3.63
C GLU A 88 8.05 -8.91 -4.70
N TYR A 89 7.02 -8.07 -4.75
CA TYR A 89 6.97 -6.91 -5.63
C TYR A 89 8.05 -5.89 -5.33
N PHE A 90 8.41 -5.69 -4.06
CA PHE A 90 9.54 -4.84 -3.69
C PHE A 90 10.87 -5.41 -4.20
N LYS A 91 11.06 -6.74 -4.16
CA LYS A 91 12.23 -7.39 -4.76
C LYS A 91 12.24 -7.23 -6.29
N GLU A 92 11.10 -7.40 -6.94
CA GLU A 92 10.97 -7.19 -8.39
C GLU A 92 11.23 -5.72 -8.77
N TYR A 93 10.73 -4.77 -7.99
CA TYR A 93 11.03 -3.35 -8.13
C TYR A 93 12.54 -3.07 -8.11
N GLN A 94 13.28 -3.64 -7.15
CA GLN A 94 14.74 -3.47 -7.08
C GLN A 94 15.44 -3.98 -8.34
N ASN A 95 14.97 -5.10 -8.91
CA ASN A 95 15.50 -5.62 -10.17
C ASN A 95 15.18 -4.66 -11.34
N ARG A 96 13.95 -4.14 -11.40
CA ARG A 96 13.54 -3.18 -12.44
C ARG A 96 14.35 -1.88 -12.37
N VAL A 97 14.58 -1.34 -11.18
CA VAL A 97 15.44 -0.16 -10.97
C VAL A 97 16.89 -0.48 -11.36
N SER A 98 17.41 -1.64 -10.98
CA SER A 98 18.75 -2.09 -11.37
C SER A 98 18.94 -2.16 -12.88
N GLY A 99 17.89 -2.53 -13.63
CA GLY A 99 17.91 -2.51 -15.09
C GLY A 99 18.01 -1.10 -15.71
N ILE A 100 17.70 -0.05 -14.95
CA ILE A 100 17.76 1.35 -15.41
C ILE A 100 19.09 1.99 -15.02
N ILE A 101 19.49 1.88 -13.76
CA ILE A 101 20.63 2.62 -13.20
C ILE A 101 21.82 1.74 -12.82
N GLY A 102 21.73 0.42 -13.00
CA GLY A 102 22.75 -0.52 -12.56
C GLY A 102 22.56 -0.98 -11.11
N ALA A 103 23.07 -2.17 -10.79
CA ALA A 103 22.85 -2.82 -9.49
C ALA A 103 23.45 -2.04 -8.30
N SER A 104 24.62 -1.40 -8.49
CA SER A 104 25.28 -0.63 -7.43
C SER A 104 24.48 0.62 -7.07
N GLN A 105 24.09 1.42 -8.07
CA GLN A 105 23.25 2.59 -7.82
C GLN A 105 21.86 2.21 -7.29
N ALA A 106 21.24 1.13 -7.79
CA ALA A 106 19.96 0.65 -7.28
C ALA A 106 20.03 0.26 -5.81
N LYS A 107 21.07 -0.47 -5.39
CA LYS A 107 21.31 -0.80 -3.98
C LYS A 107 21.46 0.46 -3.13
N SER A 108 22.23 1.45 -3.62
CA SER A 108 22.41 2.73 -2.93
C SER A 108 21.09 3.49 -2.78
N LEU A 109 20.29 3.56 -3.84
CA LEU A 109 18.97 4.19 -3.85
C LEU A 109 18.04 3.54 -2.82
N VAL A 110 17.98 2.21 -2.79
CA VAL A 110 17.13 1.46 -1.86
C VAL A 110 17.57 1.67 -0.41
N ASN A 111 18.88 1.66 -0.13
CA ASN A 111 19.41 1.86 1.21
C ASN A 111 19.17 3.27 1.76
N GLN A 112 19.02 4.26 0.89
CA GLN A 112 18.75 5.65 1.26
C GLN A 112 17.26 6.00 1.20
N ALA A 113 16.40 5.06 0.80
CA ALA A 113 14.98 5.32 0.65
C ALA A 113 14.29 5.46 2.01
N LEU A 114 13.31 6.38 2.06
CA LEU A 114 12.32 6.40 3.13
C LEU A 114 11.29 5.29 2.86
N VAL A 115 11.12 4.38 3.81
CA VAL A 115 10.13 3.30 3.73
C VAL A 115 9.03 3.55 4.76
N LEU A 116 7.79 3.66 4.28
CA LEU A 116 6.60 3.79 5.13
C LEU A 116 5.81 2.49 5.09
N ILE A 117 5.53 1.93 6.28
CA ILE A 117 4.72 0.73 6.45
C ILE A 117 3.56 1.06 7.38
N THR A 118 2.33 0.87 6.90
CA THR A 118 1.12 1.03 7.72
C THR A 118 0.25 -0.21 7.55
N VAL A 119 0.19 -1.05 8.57
CA VAL A 119 -0.50 -2.33 8.57
C VAL A 119 -0.90 -2.70 10.01
N GLY A 120 -1.82 -3.64 10.19
CA GLY A 120 -2.28 -4.12 11.51
C GLY A 120 -3.72 -3.74 11.82
N GLY A 121 -4.18 -2.55 11.39
CA GLY A 121 -5.54 -2.08 11.68
C GLY A 121 -6.63 -3.05 11.17
N ASN A 122 -6.45 -3.59 9.97
CA ASN A 122 -7.38 -4.58 9.40
C ASN A 122 -7.35 -5.92 10.15
N ASP A 123 -6.23 -6.30 10.77
CA ASP A 123 -6.17 -7.52 11.58
C ASP A 123 -7.08 -7.39 12.80
N PHE A 124 -7.16 -6.20 13.39
CA PHE A 124 -8.09 -5.93 14.48
C PHE A 124 -9.53 -5.83 13.99
N VAL A 125 -9.79 -4.99 13.00
CA VAL A 125 -11.15 -4.75 12.49
C VAL A 125 -11.79 -6.04 12.01
N ASN A 126 -11.12 -6.79 11.13
CA ASN A 126 -11.73 -7.95 10.50
C ASN A 126 -11.87 -9.16 11.44
N ASN A 127 -10.98 -9.29 12.42
CA ASN A 127 -10.95 -10.46 13.28
C ASN A 127 -11.61 -10.24 14.64
N TYR A 128 -11.78 -9.01 15.12
CA TYR A 128 -12.26 -8.78 16.50
C TYR A 128 -13.47 -7.86 16.58
N TYR A 129 -13.68 -6.96 15.61
CA TYR A 129 -14.76 -5.97 15.68
C TYR A 129 -15.88 -6.19 14.67
N LEU A 130 -15.54 -6.64 13.45
CA LEU A 130 -16.49 -6.71 12.34
C LEU A 130 -17.15 -8.09 12.20
N VAL A 131 -16.45 -9.15 12.61
CA VAL A 131 -16.94 -10.54 12.53
C VAL A 131 -17.10 -11.10 13.95
N PRO A 132 -18.34 -11.24 14.46
CA PRO A 132 -18.58 -11.88 15.74
C PRO A 132 -18.03 -13.31 15.78
N ASN A 133 -17.32 -13.66 16.84
CA ASN A 133 -16.75 -15.00 17.06
C ASN A 133 -15.87 -15.52 15.90
N SER A 134 -15.06 -14.66 15.29
CA SER A 134 -14.10 -15.07 14.26
C SER A 134 -13.18 -16.19 14.77
N ALA A 135 -12.58 -16.96 13.86
CA ALA A 135 -11.63 -18.01 14.22
C ALA A 135 -10.48 -17.47 15.10
N ARG A 136 -10.02 -16.24 14.80
CA ARG A 136 -8.96 -15.56 15.54
C ARG A 136 -9.40 -15.06 16.90
N SER A 137 -10.62 -14.52 17.03
CA SER A 137 -11.14 -14.09 18.34
C SER A 137 -11.40 -15.26 19.31
N ARG A 138 -11.58 -16.47 18.78
CA ARG A 138 -11.66 -17.71 19.58
C ARG A 138 -10.29 -18.29 19.93
N GLN A 139 -9.32 -18.12 19.04
CA GLN A 139 -7.95 -18.61 19.25
C GLN A 139 -7.18 -17.72 20.25
N TYR A 140 -7.40 -16.41 20.19
CA TYR A 140 -6.74 -15.41 21.03
C TYR A 140 -7.79 -14.47 21.63
N HIS A 141 -8.02 -14.59 22.94
CA HIS A 141 -8.93 -13.71 23.66
C HIS A 141 -8.23 -12.39 24.01
N PHE A 142 -8.64 -11.30 23.37
CA PHE A 142 -8.12 -9.94 23.67
C PHE A 142 -8.84 -9.27 24.85
N LEU A 143 -9.91 -9.87 25.35
CA LEU A 143 -10.65 -9.40 26.53
C LEU A 143 -10.68 -10.54 27.56
N SER A 144 -9.69 -10.55 28.44
CA SER A 144 -9.86 -11.05 29.81
C SER A 144 -9.75 -9.84 30.74
N MET A 145 -10.88 -9.20 31.00
CA MET A 145 -11.13 -8.48 32.24
C MET A 145 -12.31 -9.16 32.92
#